data_AF-A0A822GBR6-F1
#
_entry.id   AF-A0A822GBR6-F1
#
_cell.length_a   1.000
_cell.length_b   1.000
_cell.length_c   1.000
_cell.angle_alpha   90.00
_cell.angle_beta   90.00
_cell.angle_gamma   90.00
#
_symmetry.space_group_name_H-M   'P 1'
#
loop_
_entity.id
_entity.type
_entity.pdbx_description
1 polymer ?
#
loop_
_entity_poly.entity_id
_entity_poly.type
_entity_poly.pdbx_seq_one_letter_code
_entity_poly.pdbx_strand_id
1 'polypeptide(L)'
;NYNLTYEPVHSVKVLIKHRRTGEFIARKSLLTDLFQISHINCIRNAFISGFFLMILRQTINDLIHYGRLNWTFELLFLTVGKLHIVAIVWSLMTLSTSFIVFHSTYMWASDRKFVGIYRKWYDIIWLVIYVFYLTGLMIIPSWQIIKYQLPIASSAIILAEQ
;
A
#
# COMPACT_ATOMS: atom_id res chain seq x y z
N ASN A 1 -2.45 46.79 -14.72
CA ASN A 1 -3.68 46.54 -13.93
C ASN A 1 -4.08 45.09 -14.07
N TYR A 2 -3.46 44.23 -13.25
CA TYR A 2 -3.80 42.82 -13.15
C TYR A 2 -4.96 42.72 -12.16
N ASN A 3 -6.15 42.39 -12.66
CA ASN A 3 -7.38 42.28 -11.87
C ASN A 3 -7.28 41.11 -10.88
N LEU A 4 -6.80 41.41 -9.66
CA LEU A 4 -6.97 40.60 -8.46
C LEU A 4 -8.40 40.75 -7.93
N THR A 5 -9.40 40.13 -8.56
CA THR A 5 -10.75 39.97 -7.96
C THR A 5 -11.52 38.81 -8.59
N TYR A 6 -10.92 37.62 -8.63
CA TYR A 6 -11.70 36.39 -8.85
C TYR A 6 -11.79 35.63 -7.52
N GLU A 7 -13.02 35.55 -7.04
CA GLU A 7 -13.45 35.22 -5.68
C GLU A 7 -12.95 33.85 -5.15
N PRO A 8 -12.58 33.75 -3.86
CA PRO A 8 -12.22 32.47 -3.24
C PRO A 8 -13.41 31.51 -3.07
N VAL A 9 -14.65 32.00 -3.14
CA VAL A 9 -15.85 31.21 -2.78
C VAL A 9 -16.27 30.24 -3.89
N HIS A 10 -16.09 30.61 -5.16
CA HIS A 10 -16.49 29.76 -6.29
C HIS A 10 -15.53 28.58 -6.50
N SER A 11 -14.21 28.82 -6.37
CA SER A 11 -13.18 27.78 -6.43
C SER A 11 -13.31 26.77 -5.29
N VAL A 12 -13.65 27.24 -4.07
CA VAL A 12 -13.89 26.35 -2.93
C VAL A 12 -15.13 25.49 -3.14
N LYS A 13 -16.23 26.03 -3.69
CA LYS A 13 -17.42 25.22 -4.01
C LYS A 13 -17.17 24.17 -5.09
N VAL A 14 -16.36 24.47 -6.10
CA VAL A 14 -15.98 23.49 -7.14
C VAL A 14 -15.07 22.40 -6.55
N LEU A 15 -14.10 22.76 -5.73
CA LEU A 15 -13.22 21.79 -5.05
C LEU A 15 -13.99 20.91 -4.06
N ILE A 16 -14.99 21.45 -3.34
CA ILE A 16 -15.87 20.69 -2.45
C ILE A 16 -16.83 19.78 -3.23
N LYS A 17 -17.32 20.23 -4.40
CA LYS A 17 -18.17 19.41 -5.27
C LYS A 17 -17.40 18.23 -5.88
N HIS A 18 -16.18 18.47 -6.35
CA HIS A 18 -15.29 17.44 -6.88
C HIS A 18 -14.90 16.40 -5.81
N ARG A 19 -14.72 16.82 -4.55
CA ARG A 19 -14.47 15.91 -3.42
C ARG A 19 -15.63 14.94 -3.17
N ARG A 20 -16.88 15.28 -3.54
CA ARG A 20 -18.06 14.45 -3.30
C ARG A 20 -18.35 13.40 -4.39
N THR A 21 -17.87 13.60 -5.61
CA THR A 21 -18.08 12.66 -6.72
C THR A 21 -16.90 11.74 -7.00
N GLY A 22 -15.73 11.99 -6.39
CA GLY A 22 -14.56 11.14 -6.56
C GLY A 22 -14.13 11.01 -8.03
N GLU A 23 -14.33 12.07 -8.81
CA GLU A 23 -14.02 12.08 -10.23
C GLU A 23 -12.50 11.98 -10.41
N PHE A 24 -12.02 10.83 -10.90
CA PHE A 24 -10.62 10.63 -11.19
C PHE A 24 -10.24 11.40 -12.46
N ILE A 25 -9.52 12.50 -12.28
CA ILE A 25 -8.92 13.26 -13.39
C ILE A 25 -7.47 12.79 -13.55
N ALA A 26 -7.06 12.50 -14.79
CA ALA A 26 -5.66 12.21 -15.09
C ALA A 26 -4.80 13.44 -14.79
N ARG A 27 -4.16 13.46 -13.62
CA ARG A 27 -3.26 14.52 -13.17
C ARG A 27 -1.92 13.91 -12.79
N LYS A 28 -0.83 14.62 -13.11
CA LYS A 28 0.50 14.26 -12.62
C LYS A 28 0.54 14.34 -11.09
N SER A 29 1.33 13.47 -10.47
CA SER A 29 1.59 13.55 -9.04
C SER A 29 2.22 14.91 -8.73
N LEU A 30 1.78 15.53 -7.63
CA LEU A 30 2.35 16.79 -7.14
C LEU A 30 3.87 16.70 -7.00
N LEU A 31 4.38 15.54 -6.57
CA LEU A 31 5.81 15.33 -6.40
C LEU A 31 6.56 15.35 -7.74
N THR A 32 5.95 14.84 -8.81
CA THR A 32 6.51 14.87 -10.16
C THR A 32 6.61 16.30 -10.69
N ASP A 33 5.56 17.09 -10.51
CA ASP A 33 5.55 18.51 -10.89
C ASP A 33 6.53 19.32 -10.02
N LEU A 34 6.61 18.99 -8.73
CA LEU A 34 7.49 19.62 -7.77
C LEU A 34 8.98 19.32 -8.07
N PHE A 35 9.29 18.08 -8.47
CA PHE A 35 10.63 17.72 -8.93
C PHE A 35 11.04 18.36 -10.25
N GLN A 36 10.13 18.96 -11.03
CA GLN A 36 10.51 19.68 -12.24
C GLN A 36 11.18 21.03 -11.93
N ILE A 37 10.96 21.57 -10.73
CA ILE A 37 11.56 22.83 -10.29
C ILE A 37 13.07 22.64 -10.09
N SER A 38 13.88 23.56 -10.64
CA SER A 38 15.35 23.52 -10.59
C SER A 38 15.91 23.33 -9.18
N HIS A 39 15.33 24.01 -8.18
CA HIS A 39 15.76 23.92 -6.79
C HIS A 39 15.57 22.52 -6.18
N ILE A 40 14.50 21.81 -6.54
CA ILE A 40 14.18 20.51 -5.94
C ILE A 40 14.89 19.38 -6.69
N ASN A 41 15.16 19.56 -7.98
CA ASN A 41 16.11 18.73 -8.73
C ASN A 41 17.50 18.68 -8.07
N CYS A 42 17.98 19.82 -7.58
CA CYS A 42 19.25 19.88 -6.84
C CYS A 42 19.20 19.04 -5.57
N ILE A 43 18.12 19.17 -4.78
CA ILE A 43 17.91 18.37 -3.56
C ILE A 43 17.85 16.87 -3.87
N ARG A 44 17.10 16.46 -4.91
CA ARG A 44 17.05 15.05 -5.35
C ARG A 44 18.44 14.52 -5.68
N ASN A 45 19.20 15.27 -6.46
CA ASN A 45 20.55 14.85 -6.86
C ASN A 45 21.49 14.82 -5.64
N ALA A 46 21.36 15.74 -4.69
CA ALA A 46 22.13 15.74 -3.45
C ALA A 46 21.83 14.51 -2.58
N PHE A 47 20.56 14.08 -2.48
CA PHE A 47 20.21 12.82 -1.82
C PHE A 47 20.84 11.62 -2.51
N ILE A 48 20.80 11.57 -3.85
CA ILE A 48 21.41 10.48 -4.62
C ILE A 48 22.93 10.46 -4.41
N SER A 49 23.61 11.60 -4.54
CA SER A 49 25.05 11.71 -4.28
C SER A 49 25.42 11.36 -2.84
N GLY A 50 24.62 11.82 -1.87
CA GLY A 50 24.79 11.46 -0.46
C GLY A 50 24.66 9.96 -0.24
N PHE A 51 23.69 9.31 -0.87
CA PHE A 51 23.52 7.86 -0.82
C PHE A 51 24.72 7.10 -1.43
N PHE A 52 25.20 7.54 -2.60
CA PHE A 52 26.41 6.98 -3.20
C PHE A 52 27.64 7.16 -2.30
N LEU A 53 27.82 8.35 -1.72
CA LEU A 53 28.91 8.62 -0.77
C LEU A 53 28.81 7.73 0.48
N MET A 54 27.61 7.49 1.00
CA MET A 54 27.39 6.58 2.12
C MET A 54 27.79 5.14 1.77
N ILE A 55 27.36 4.64 0.61
CA ILE A 55 27.73 3.29 0.14
C ILE A 55 29.24 3.19 -0.07
N LEU A 56 29.85 4.17 -0.74
CA LEU A 56 31.30 4.20 -0.98
C LEU A 56 32.08 4.24 0.34
N ARG A 57 31.65 5.08 1.29
CA ARG A 57 32.27 5.18 2.61
C ARG A 57 32.19 3.86 3.37
N GLN A 58 31.03 3.22 3.38
CA GLN A 58 30.85 1.91 4.01
C GLN A 58 31.76 0.86 3.35
N THR A 59 31.78 0.83 2.01
CA THR A 59 32.59 -0.08 1.21
C THR A 59 34.09 0.06 1.48
N ILE A 60 34.61 1.29 1.54
CA ILE A 60 36.01 1.57 1.84
C ILE A 60 36.33 1.15 3.27
N ASN A 61 35.47 1.46 4.22
CA ASN A 61 35.63 1.09 5.63
C ASN A 61 35.71 -0.43 5.78
N ASP A 62 34.82 -1.17 5.11
CA ASP A 62 34.79 -2.63 5.16
C ASP A 62 36.03 -3.25 4.49
N LEU A 63 36.54 -2.64 3.42
CA LEU A 63 37.79 -3.07 2.77
C LEU A 63 39.02 -2.87 3.67
N ILE A 64 39.09 -1.75 4.39
CA ILE A 64 40.21 -1.44 5.30
C ILE A 64 40.19 -2.35 6.53
N HIS A 65 39.01 -2.56 7.13
CA HIS A 65 38.90 -3.33 8.37
C HIS A 65 38.95 -4.85 8.17
N TYR A 66 38.30 -5.37 7.13
CA TYR A 66 38.16 -6.82 6.93
C TYR A 66 39.03 -7.35 5.78
N GLY A 67 39.68 -6.49 4.99
CA GLY A 67 40.55 -6.88 3.87
C GLY A 67 39.82 -7.55 2.69
N ARG A 68 38.49 -7.72 2.80
CA ARG A 68 37.61 -8.26 1.77
C ARG A 68 36.31 -7.48 1.78
N LEU A 69 35.72 -7.33 0.60
CA LEU A 69 34.36 -6.85 0.40
C LEU A 69 33.37 -7.90 0.90
N ASN A 70 33.21 -7.97 2.22
CA ASN A 70 32.19 -8.80 2.84
C ASN A 70 30.85 -8.09 2.70
N TRP A 71 30.24 -8.17 1.51
CA TRP A 71 28.85 -7.76 1.26
C TRP A 71 27.90 -8.74 1.96
N THR A 72 28.08 -8.96 3.26
CA THR A 72 27.21 -9.83 4.05
C THR A 72 25.91 -9.07 4.28
N PHE A 73 24.98 -9.27 3.35
CA PHE A 73 23.57 -8.93 3.53
C PHE A 73 22.89 -9.79 4.59
N GLU A 74 23.63 -10.50 5.44
CA GLU A 74 23.10 -11.35 6.50
C GLU A 74 22.18 -10.57 7.44
N LEU A 75 22.51 -9.32 7.77
CA LEU A 75 21.60 -8.46 8.55
C LEU A 75 20.30 -8.15 7.80
N LEU A 76 20.39 -7.95 6.47
CA LEU A 76 19.22 -7.74 5.62
C LEU A 76 18.39 -9.03 5.49
N PHE A 77 19.01 -10.18 5.29
CA PHE A 77 18.34 -11.48 5.26
C PHE A 77 17.82 -11.93 6.62
N LEU A 78 18.42 -11.47 7.73
CA LEU A 78 17.95 -11.72 9.09
C LEU A 78 16.72 -10.87 9.40
N THR A 79 16.73 -9.59 9.01
CA THR A 79 15.61 -8.65 9.24
C THR A 79 14.44 -8.87 8.28
N VAL A 80 14.72 -9.33 7.06
CA VAL A 80 13.77 -9.58 5.98
C VAL A 80 13.60 -11.09 5.75
N GLY A 81 14.08 -11.93 6.66
CA GLY A 81 14.07 -13.38 6.49
C GLY A 81 12.69 -13.95 6.17
N LYS A 82 12.70 -15.09 5.47
CA LYS A 82 11.48 -15.83 5.06
C LYS A 82 10.57 -15.06 4.09
N LEU A 83 11.11 -14.15 3.26
CA LEU A 83 10.34 -13.46 2.21
C LEU A 83 9.52 -14.38 1.32
N HIS A 84 10.04 -15.57 1.00
CA HIS A 84 9.33 -16.55 0.18
C HIS A 84 8.03 -17.02 0.86
N ILE A 85 8.05 -17.24 2.18
CA ILE A 85 6.84 -17.56 2.96
C ILE A 85 5.90 -16.35 2.96
N VAL A 86 6.44 -15.14 3.18
CA VAL A 86 5.65 -13.89 3.13
C VAL A 86 4.96 -13.72 1.79
N ALA A 87 5.66 -13.91 0.67
CA ALA A 87 5.12 -13.78 -0.67
C ALA A 87 4.02 -14.81 -0.96
N ILE A 88 4.15 -16.04 -0.47
CA ILE A 88 3.11 -17.06 -0.58
C ILE A 88 1.88 -16.68 0.24
N VAL A 89 2.06 -16.27 1.51
CA VAL A 89 0.95 -15.86 2.38
C VAL A 89 0.24 -14.62 1.82
N TRP A 90 1.00 -13.62 1.38
CA TRP A 90 0.48 -12.41 0.77
C TRP A 90 -0.28 -12.70 -0.52
N SER A 91 0.33 -13.47 -1.44
CA SER A 91 -0.35 -13.82 -2.69
C SER A 91 -1.64 -14.60 -2.44
N LEU A 92 -1.63 -15.56 -1.51
CA LEU A 92 -2.81 -16.31 -1.12
C LEU A 92 -3.90 -15.39 -0.50
N MET A 93 -3.51 -14.45 0.36
CA MET A 93 -4.42 -13.48 0.99
C MET A 93 -5.05 -12.54 -0.05
N THR A 94 -4.24 -12.00 -0.96
CA THR A 94 -4.68 -11.10 -2.03
C THR A 94 -5.58 -11.82 -3.03
N LEU A 95 -5.20 -13.03 -3.46
CA LEU A 95 -6.02 -13.86 -4.34
C LEU A 95 -7.35 -14.21 -3.67
N SER A 96 -7.31 -14.71 -2.43
CA SER A 96 -8.50 -15.05 -1.64
C SER A 96 -9.46 -13.86 -1.59
N THR A 97 -8.96 -12.67 -1.23
CA THR A 97 -9.79 -11.47 -1.14
C THR A 97 -10.36 -11.05 -2.48
N SER A 98 -9.56 -11.06 -3.52
CA SER A 98 -10.02 -10.66 -4.86
C SER A 98 -11.10 -11.61 -5.37
N PHE A 99 -10.90 -12.93 -5.28
CA PHE A 99 -11.88 -13.91 -5.74
C PHE A 99 -13.14 -13.95 -4.87
N ILE A 100 -12.99 -14.02 -3.55
CA ILE A 100 -14.12 -14.19 -2.63
C ILE A 100 -14.99 -12.94 -2.61
N VAL A 101 -14.38 -11.75 -2.51
CA VAL A 101 -15.15 -10.49 -2.48
C VAL A 101 -15.80 -10.22 -3.82
N PHE A 102 -15.10 -10.43 -4.93
CA PHE A 102 -15.67 -10.25 -6.27
C PHE A 102 -16.83 -11.22 -6.50
N HIS A 103 -16.65 -12.50 -6.20
CA HIS A 103 -17.69 -13.51 -6.42
C HIS A 103 -18.90 -13.30 -5.49
N SER A 104 -18.65 -13.00 -4.21
CA SER A 104 -19.70 -12.70 -3.23
C SER A 104 -20.54 -11.49 -3.64
N THR A 105 -19.89 -10.40 -4.04
CA THR A 105 -20.59 -9.18 -4.47
C THR A 105 -21.32 -9.37 -5.81
N TYR A 106 -20.75 -10.16 -6.72
CA TYR A 106 -21.40 -10.53 -7.98
C TYR A 106 -22.67 -11.35 -7.76
N MET A 107 -22.59 -12.41 -6.95
CA MET A 107 -23.75 -13.25 -6.59
C MET A 107 -24.82 -12.43 -5.88
N TRP A 108 -24.43 -11.65 -4.87
CA TRP A 108 -25.33 -10.77 -4.15
C TRP A 108 -26.06 -9.78 -5.09
N ALA A 109 -25.35 -9.17 -6.04
CA ALA A 109 -25.94 -8.22 -6.99
C ALA A 109 -26.88 -8.88 -8.00
N SER A 110 -26.57 -10.10 -8.45
CA SER A 110 -27.39 -10.87 -9.40
C SER A 110 -28.71 -11.31 -8.76
N ASP A 111 -28.64 -11.89 -7.56
CA ASP A 111 -29.81 -12.48 -6.89
C ASP A 111 -30.76 -11.43 -6.33
N ARG A 112 -30.28 -10.20 -6.12
CA ARG A 112 -31.09 -9.08 -5.61
C ARG A 112 -32.32 -8.76 -6.46
N LYS A 113 -32.30 -9.10 -7.76
CA LYS A 113 -33.42 -8.90 -8.69
C LYS A 113 -34.58 -9.87 -8.44
N PHE A 114 -34.32 -11.03 -7.83
CA PHE A 114 -35.30 -12.12 -7.69
C PHE A 114 -35.89 -12.24 -6.27
N VAL A 115 -35.31 -11.58 -5.26
CA VAL A 115 -35.59 -11.87 -3.85
C VAL A 115 -36.78 -11.08 -3.24
N GLY A 116 -37.41 -10.16 -3.99
CA GLY A 116 -38.70 -9.55 -3.61
C GLY A 116 -38.78 -9.04 -2.15
N ILE A 117 -39.67 -9.63 -1.35
CA ILE A 117 -39.97 -9.25 0.05
C ILE A 117 -38.87 -9.66 1.05
N TYR A 118 -38.11 -10.73 0.77
CA TYR A 118 -37.07 -11.24 1.68
C TYR A 118 -35.71 -10.54 1.52
N ARG A 119 -35.65 -9.47 0.71
CA ARG A 119 -34.41 -8.78 0.33
C ARG A 119 -33.62 -8.25 1.52
N LYS A 120 -34.30 -7.74 2.56
CA LYS A 120 -33.65 -7.24 3.78
C LYS A 120 -32.89 -8.36 4.52
N TRP A 121 -33.51 -9.53 4.66
CA TRP A 121 -32.89 -10.68 5.32
C TRP A 121 -31.74 -11.26 4.51
N TYR A 122 -31.89 -11.31 3.18
CA TYR A 122 -30.82 -11.72 2.27
C TYR A 122 -29.60 -10.79 2.35
N ASP A 123 -29.83 -9.47 2.36
CA ASP A 123 -28.77 -8.47 2.51
C ASP A 123 -28.04 -8.62 3.86
N ILE A 124 -28.77 -8.91 4.95
CA ILE A 124 -28.18 -9.13 6.29
C ILE A 124 -27.33 -10.41 6.34
N ILE A 125 -27.81 -11.51 5.76
CA ILE A 125 -27.07 -12.79 5.75
C ILE A 125 -25.73 -12.62 5.00
N TRP A 126 -25.75 -11.99 3.82
CA TRP A 126 -24.53 -11.71 3.07
C TRP A 126 -23.59 -10.77 3.82
N LEU A 127 -24.13 -9.78 4.54
CA LEU A 127 -23.33 -8.89 5.39
C LEU A 127 -22.65 -9.68 6.52
N VAL A 128 -23.35 -10.58 7.20
CA VAL A 128 -22.77 -11.41 8.27
C VAL A 128 -21.66 -12.31 7.73
N ILE A 129 -21.87 -12.95 6.58
CA ILE A 129 -20.86 -13.77 5.90
C ILE A 129 -19.62 -12.93 5.55
N TYR A 130 -19.83 -11.71 5.05
CA TYR A 130 -18.73 -10.80 4.70
C TYR A 130 -17.95 -10.35 5.94
N VAL A 131 -18.63 -10.00 7.03
CA VAL A 131 -17.98 -9.63 8.30
C VAL A 131 -17.19 -10.82 8.86
N PHE A 132 -17.74 -12.03 8.81
CA PHE A 132 -17.02 -13.23 9.22
C PHE A 132 -15.75 -13.44 8.38
N TYR A 133 -15.84 -13.26 7.05
CA TYR A 133 -14.68 -13.33 6.16
C TYR A 133 -13.61 -12.30 6.53
N LEU A 134 -13.98 -11.04 6.78
CA LEU A 134 -13.05 -9.99 7.22
C LEU A 134 -12.36 -10.35 8.54
N THR A 135 -13.09 -10.90 9.51
CA THR A 135 -12.48 -11.34 10.77
C THR A 135 -11.51 -12.49 10.57
N GLY A 136 -11.82 -13.44 9.68
CA GLY A 136 -10.90 -14.51 9.31
C GLY A 136 -9.62 -13.97 8.67
N LEU A 137 -9.76 -13.02 7.74
CA LEU A 137 -8.64 -12.36 7.08
C LEU A 137 -7.77 -11.58 8.07
N MET A 138 -8.33 -11.05 9.16
CA MET A 138 -7.51 -10.44 10.22
C MET A 138 -6.73 -11.47 11.06
N ILE A 139 -7.38 -12.58 11.42
CA ILE A 139 -6.82 -13.54 12.39
C ILE A 139 -5.81 -14.48 11.73
N ILE A 140 -6.08 -14.94 10.50
CA ILE A 140 -5.26 -15.93 9.79
C ILE A 140 -3.81 -15.44 9.58
N PRO A 141 -3.53 -14.30 8.90
CA PRO A 141 -2.17 -13.80 8.69
C PRO A 141 -1.47 -13.45 10.00
N SER A 142 -2.19 -12.85 10.96
CA SER A 142 -1.68 -12.59 12.31
C SER A 142 -1.19 -13.87 13.00
N TRP A 143 -1.96 -14.95 12.88
CA TRP A 143 -1.57 -16.26 13.42
C TRP A 143 -0.38 -16.87 12.68
N GLN A 144 -0.29 -16.73 11.35
CA GLN A 144 0.86 -17.18 10.57
C GLN A 144 2.15 -16.44 10.96
N ILE A 145 2.07 -15.14 11.25
CA ILE A 145 3.20 -14.33 11.72
C ILE A 145 3.77 -14.89 13.03
N ILE A 146 2.89 -15.19 13.99
CA ILE A 146 3.28 -15.73 15.29
C ILE A 146 3.85 -17.15 15.14
N LYS A 147 3.20 -18.00 14.34
CA LYS A 147 3.60 -19.40 14.15
C LYS A 147 4.95 -19.54 13.47
N TYR A 148 5.21 -18.75 12.43
CA TYR A 148 6.47 -18.82 11.69
C TYR A 148 7.57 -17.93 12.27
N GLN A 149 7.30 -17.18 13.36
CA GLN A 149 8.22 -16.21 13.96
C GLN A 149 8.89 -15.36 12.88
N LEU A 150 8.06 -14.65 12.12
CA LEU A 150 8.55 -13.82 11.01
C LEU A 150 9.37 -12.64 11.56
N PRO A 151 10.52 -12.33 10.93
CA PRO A 151 11.31 -11.15 11.25
C PRO A 151 10.50 -9.85 11.18
N ILE A 152 10.95 -8.81 11.88
CA ILE A 152 10.16 -7.59 12.08
C ILE A 152 9.75 -6.91 10.76
N ALA A 153 10.63 -6.90 9.75
CA ALA A 153 10.32 -6.29 8.45
C ALA A 153 9.32 -7.14 7.65
N SER A 154 9.51 -8.45 7.64
CA SER A 154 8.60 -9.42 6.99
C SER A 154 7.19 -9.37 7.56
N SER A 155 7.07 -9.24 8.89
CA SER A 155 5.79 -9.08 9.58
C SER A 155 5.12 -7.74 9.26
N ALA A 156 5.90 -6.66 9.19
CA ALA A 156 5.39 -5.33 8.85
C ALA A 156 4.81 -5.28 7.42
N ILE A 157 5.41 -6.00 6.46
CA ILE A 157 4.90 -6.09 5.09
C ILE A 157 3.50 -6.72 5.07
N ILE A 158 3.32 -7.86 5.75
CA ILE A 158 2.02 -8.55 5.80
C ILE A 158 0.97 -7.67 6.48
N LEU A 159 1.33 -7.01 7.57
CA LEU A 159 0.42 -6.14 8.32
C LEU A 159 0.06 -4.85 7.57
N ALA A 160 0.96 -4.33 6.74
CA ALA A 160 0.68 -3.15 5.92
C ALA A 160 -0.25 -3.44 4.73
N GLU A 161 -0.25 -4.69 4.25
CA GLU A 161 -1.07 -5.16 3.14
C GLU A 161 -2.45 -5.68 3.58
N GLN A 162 -2.59 -6.06 4.84
CA GLN A 162 -3.85 -6.51 5.46
C GLN A 162 -4.84 -5.35 5.62
#